data_AF-G3VSL7-F1
#
_entry.id   AF-G3VSL7-F1
#
_cell.length_a   1.000
_cell.length_b   1.000
_cell.length_c   1.000
_cell.angle_alpha   90.00
_cell.angle_beta   90.00
_cell.angle_gamma   90.00
#
_symmetry.space_group_name_H-M   'P 1'
#
loop_
_entity.id
_entity.type
_entity.pdbx_description
1 polymer ?
#
loop_
_entity_poly.entity_id
_entity_poly.type
_entity_poly.pdbx_seq_one_letter_code
_entity_poly.pdbx_strand_id
1 'polypeptide(L)'
;MRPQVLFWLLGGALMLSSTTALVCLKGYLIHIADRSEFPIAWTVKLNETCQAGEKCQETLILVESGDQITAITSQGCTSAQAHESKDVQHRAPPGVTIASFTKVCQSDLCNNLDNTVPLWTMEPTYPPAPGGLQCPACMSLRSCPGRTYMVTCPAGTARCYQGNIRLVGGDLSHSLQVRGCVPQEAAQEGCQLLNGTRTIGPIALKESCQASGALTCYQSVFLYFGQNLREEPQNLETDSDVTCEAGEVCHETVLLIESGPNGIMLGSKGCIRPDSASSRSTKIGPPGITITSYTRLCNSNMCNNISSTASILKPSPPAEPAPGHLLCPTCVTLGSFCFTDPLFTCPKGTSRCYYGRLQLNGGGISSGLTIRGCAPPNPRDCKLLGETQAFGPINVSEFCGEPSGNQLFFNRVSATTAPAWGVGVGFLLVLWGDLP
;
A
#
# COMPACT_ATOMS: atom_id res chain seq x y z
N MET A 1 8.97 -27.85 -82.01
CA MET A 1 7.90 -27.05 -81.38
C MET A 1 8.02 -27.24 -79.86
N ARG A 2 8.20 -26.15 -79.10
CA ARG A 2 8.05 -26.09 -77.63
C ARG A 2 6.61 -26.54 -77.25
N PRO A 3 6.26 -26.97 -76.00
CA PRO A 3 6.52 -26.13 -74.82
C PRO A 3 6.48 -26.76 -73.38
N GLN A 4 6.98 -25.98 -72.39
CA GLN A 4 6.67 -25.87 -70.93
C GLN A 4 6.83 -27.10 -70.00
N VAL A 5 7.24 -27.04 -68.73
CA VAL A 5 7.25 -26.01 -67.67
C VAL A 5 8.38 -26.37 -66.70
N LEU A 6 9.29 -25.46 -66.36
CA LEU A 6 9.99 -25.49 -65.07
C LEU A 6 10.59 -24.09 -64.78
N PHE A 7 9.80 -23.23 -64.15
CA PHE A 7 10.28 -22.03 -63.49
C PHE A 7 9.37 -21.77 -62.29
N TRP A 8 9.97 -21.25 -61.21
CA TRP A 8 9.41 -20.85 -59.91
C TRP A 8 9.59 -21.83 -58.74
N LEU A 9 10.84 -21.93 -58.26
CA LEU A 9 11.15 -22.14 -56.84
C LEU A 9 12.36 -21.26 -56.46
N LEU A 10 12.16 -19.95 -56.41
CA LEU A 10 13.09 -18.98 -55.81
C LEU A 10 12.27 -17.72 -55.49
N GLY A 11 11.95 -17.52 -54.21
CA GLY A 11 11.21 -16.32 -53.77
C GLY A 11 10.39 -16.55 -52.51
N GLY A 12 11.06 -16.86 -51.40
CA GLY A 12 10.38 -17.04 -50.12
C GLY A 12 11.36 -17.13 -48.96
N ALA A 13 12.45 -16.35 -49.01
CA ALA A 13 13.16 -16.03 -47.78
C ALA A 13 12.21 -15.16 -46.95
N LEU A 14 11.56 -15.77 -45.96
CA LEU A 14 10.90 -15.08 -44.87
C LEU A 14 11.88 -14.02 -44.33
N MET A 15 11.63 -12.76 -44.66
CA MET A 15 12.13 -11.62 -43.88
C MET A 15 11.42 -11.66 -42.52
N LEU A 16 11.75 -12.64 -41.70
CA LEU A 16 11.54 -12.59 -40.26
C LEU A 16 12.44 -11.45 -39.79
N SER A 17 11.86 -10.25 -39.72
CA SER A 17 12.47 -9.14 -38.99
C SER A 17 12.54 -9.62 -37.54
N SER A 18 13.69 -10.15 -37.16
CA SER A 18 13.99 -10.48 -35.77
C SER A 18 14.03 -9.15 -35.02
N THR A 19 12.90 -8.73 -34.47
CA THR A 19 12.87 -7.66 -33.46
C THR A 19 13.57 -8.22 -32.23
N THR A 20 14.89 -8.05 -32.17
CA THR A 20 15.71 -8.46 -31.04
C THR A 20 15.23 -7.75 -29.78
N ALA A 21 15.07 -8.50 -28.69
CA ALA A 21 14.81 -7.96 -27.37
C ALA A 21 15.99 -7.07 -26.96
N LEU A 22 15.71 -5.80 -26.65
CA LEU A 22 16.72 -4.85 -26.16
C LEU A 22 16.94 -5.01 -24.67
N VAL A 23 18.12 -4.61 -24.19
CA VAL A 23 18.39 -4.44 -22.75
C VAL A 23 18.38 -2.95 -22.43
N CYS A 24 17.54 -2.53 -21.48
CA CYS A 24 17.42 -1.13 -21.08
C CYS A 24 17.81 -0.93 -19.61
N LEU A 25 18.18 0.29 -19.23
CA LEU A 25 18.27 0.65 -17.82
C LEU A 25 16.87 0.72 -17.22
N LYS A 26 16.75 0.30 -15.96
CA LYS A 26 15.51 0.25 -15.20
C LYS A 26 15.65 1.00 -13.90
N GLY A 27 14.58 1.69 -13.51
CA GLY A 27 14.38 2.18 -12.16
C GLY A 27 13.77 3.57 -12.12
N TYR A 28 13.60 4.09 -10.92
CA TYR A 28 13.15 5.44 -10.69
C TYR A 28 13.88 6.06 -9.50
N LEU A 29 13.94 7.38 -9.48
CA LEU A 29 14.43 8.17 -8.35
C LEU A 29 13.41 9.26 -8.06
N ILE A 30 13.13 9.50 -6.78
CA ILE A 30 12.55 10.77 -6.35
C ILE A 30 13.49 11.38 -5.32
N HIS A 31 14.04 12.54 -5.63
CA HIS A 31 14.96 13.25 -4.76
C HIS A 31 14.44 14.67 -4.51
N ILE A 32 14.30 15.04 -3.25
CA ILE A 32 13.88 16.38 -2.81
C ILE A 32 15.05 16.98 -2.04
N ALA A 33 15.57 18.11 -2.50
CA ALA A 33 16.70 18.80 -1.88
C ALA A 33 16.62 20.30 -2.14
N ASP A 34 17.50 21.06 -1.49
CA ASP A 34 17.60 22.49 -1.72
C ASP A 34 18.25 22.77 -3.08
N ARG A 35 17.89 23.91 -3.67
CA ARG A 35 18.38 24.37 -4.97
C ARG A 35 19.91 24.38 -5.04
N SER A 36 20.58 24.69 -3.94
CA SER A 36 22.05 24.73 -3.83
C SER A 36 22.72 23.37 -4.03
N GLU A 37 21.97 22.28 -3.91
CA GLU A 37 22.47 20.92 -4.12
C GLU A 37 22.40 20.50 -5.60
N PHE A 38 21.73 21.27 -6.46
CA PHE A 38 21.57 20.97 -7.88
C PHE A 38 22.67 21.61 -8.75
N PRO A 39 23.07 20.94 -9.86
CA PRO A 39 22.50 19.71 -10.39
C PRO A 39 23.00 18.48 -9.62
N ILE A 40 22.13 17.47 -9.48
CA ILE A 40 22.49 16.19 -8.84
C ILE A 40 22.84 15.14 -9.90
N ALA A 41 23.62 14.14 -9.50
CA ALA A 41 23.98 12.98 -10.31
C ALA A 41 23.76 11.67 -9.51
N TRP A 42 23.50 10.57 -10.21
CA TRP A 42 23.27 9.25 -9.63
C TRP A 42 24.01 8.15 -10.42
N THR A 43 24.38 7.07 -9.73
CA THR A 43 25.23 6.01 -10.31
C THR A 43 24.58 4.63 -10.32
N VAL A 44 23.46 4.44 -9.63
CA VAL A 44 22.77 3.15 -9.56
C VAL A 44 22.00 2.91 -10.86
N LYS A 45 22.39 1.86 -11.58
CA LYS A 45 21.85 1.49 -12.89
C LYS A 45 21.47 0.01 -12.85
N LEU A 46 20.19 -0.28 -12.62
CA LEU A 46 19.64 -1.62 -12.84
C LEU A 46 19.33 -1.77 -14.32
N ASN A 47 19.26 -3.02 -14.81
CA ASN A 47 18.88 -3.30 -16.18
C ASN A 47 17.68 -4.25 -16.25
N GLU A 48 17.00 -4.24 -17.39
CA GLU A 48 15.94 -5.19 -17.72
C GLU A 48 15.99 -5.56 -19.20
N THR A 49 15.53 -6.77 -19.51
CA THR A 49 15.36 -7.23 -20.89
C THR A 49 13.94 -6.93 -21.35
N CYS A 50 13.80 -6.16 -22.42
CA CYS A 50 12.52 -5.76 -22.97
C CYS A 50 11.87 -6.85 -23.81
N GLN A 51 10.56 -6.74 -24.01
CA GLN A 51 9.85 -7.57 -24.96
C GLN A 51 10.28 -7.24 -26.40
N ALA A 52 10.11 -8.21 -27.29
CA ALA A 52 10.40 -8.02 -28.71
C ALA A 52 9.63 -6.82 -29.28
N GLY A 53 10.35 -5.83 -29.82
CA GLY A 53 9.78 -4.61 -30.41
C GLY A 53 9.64 -3.41 -29.45
N GLU A 54 9.87 -3.62 -28.15
CA GLU A 54 9.97 -2.52 -27.18
C GLU A 54 11.31 -1.78 -27.29
N LYS A 55 11.35 -0.60 -26.67
CA LYS A 55 12.44 0.39 -26.76
C LYS A 55 12.80 0.88 -25.36
N CYS A 56 13.94 1.53 -25.21
CA CYS A 56 14.31 2.12 -23.93
C CYS A 56 13.74 3.53 -23.81
N GLN A 57 13.19 3.87 -22.64
CA GLN A 57 12.77 5.23 -22.29
C GLN A 57 13.53 5.77 -21.10
N GLU A 58 13.69 7.09 -21.08
CA GLU A 58 14.11 7.86 -19.92
C GLU A 58 13.27 9.13 -19.80
N THR A 59 12.86 9.41 -18.57
CA THR A 59 12.07 10.58 -18.20
C THR A 59 12.70 11.24 -16.98
N LEU A 60 12.84 12.56 -17.01
CA LEU A 60 13.18 13.41 -15.87
C LEU A 60 12.14 14.51 -15.76
N ILE A 61 11.64 14.74 -14.55
CA ILE A 61 10.77 15.87 -14.21
C ILE A 61 11.44 16.65 -13.10
N LEU A 62 11.58 17.97 -13.29
CA LEU A 62 11.96 18.90 -12.23
C LEU A 62 10.74 19.70 -11.82
N VAL A 63 10.46 19.70 -10.51
CA VAL A 63 9.47 20.59 -9.88
C VAL A 63 10.22 21.49 -8.92
N GLU A 64 10.07 22.80 -9.07
CA GLU A 64 10.71 23.79 -8.18
C GLU A 64 9.64 24.57 -7.42
N SER A 65 9.84 24.75 -6.12
CA SER A 65 8.98 25.59 -5.29
C SER A 65 9.77 26.23 -4.16
N GLY A 66 9.91 27.57 -4.22
CA GLY A 66 10.79 28.28 -3.30
C GLY A 66 12.26 27.92 -3.57
N ASP A 67 12.97 27.55 -2.51
CA ASP A 67 14.34 27.04 -2.54
C ASP A 67 14.43 25.53 -2.75
N GLN A 68 13.31 24.80 -2.74
CA GLN A 68 13.32 23.36 -2.90
C GLN A 68 13.18 22.95 -4.37
N ILE A 69 13.83 21.84 -4.72
CA ILE A 69 13.70 21.16 -6.01
C ILE A 69 13.40 19.68 -5.79
N THR A 70 12.43 19.16 -6.53
CA THR A 70 12.17 17.73 -6.65
C THR A 70 12.60 17.24 -8.02
N ALA A 71 13.54 16.29 -8.08
CA ALA A 71 13.85 15.51 -9.27
C ALA A 71 13.10 14.17 -9.22
N ILE A 72 12.34 13.88 -10.27
CA ILE A 72 11.65 12.60 -10.47
C ILE A 72 12.19 11.98 -11.75
N THR A 73 12.71 10.76 -11.68
CA THR A 73 13.21 10.04 -12.86
C THR A 73 12.50 8.72 -13.04
N SER A 74 12.40 8.25 -14.28
CA SER A 74 11.94 6.91 -14.61
C SER A 74 12.69 6.41 -15.84
N GLN A 75 13.21 5.19 -15.76
CA GLN A 75 13.92 4.48 -16.82
C GLN A 75 13.34 3.08 -16.96
N GLY A 76 13.19 2.60 -18.19
CA GLY A 76 12.76 1.23 -18.45
C GLY A 76 12.41 0.95 -19.90
N CYS A 77 11.77 -0.20 -20.13
CA CYS A 77 11.18 -0.58 -21.40
C CYS A 77 9.88 0.18 -21.70
N THR A 78 9.62 0.44 -22.98
CA THR A 78 8.37 1.04 -23.45
C THR A 78 7.98 0.55 -24.85
N SER A 79 6.68 0.51 -25.12
CA SER A 79 6.15 0.31 -26.47
C SER A 79 5.98 1.63 -27.25
N ALA A 80 6.32 2.79 -26.66
CA ALA A 80 6.18 4.10 -27.29
C ALA A 80 7.03 4.24 -28.58
N GLN A 81 6.69 5.21 -29.42
CA GLN A 81 7.52 5.54 -30.60
C GLN A 81 8.86 6.15 -30.16
N ALA A 82 9.92 5.82 -30.91
CA ALA A 82 11.23 6.41 -30.66
C ALA A 82 11.17 7.90 -30.98
N HIS A 83 11.81 8.71 -30.15
CA HIS A 83 11.93 10.13 -30.38
C HIS A 83 13.21 10.65 -29.73
N GLU A 84 13.79 11.67 -30.35
CA GLU A 84 14.92 12.41 -29.77
C GLU A 84 14.52 13.07 -28.44
N SER A 85 15.53 13.52 -27.70
CA SER A 85 15.32 14.23 -26.43
C SER A 85 14.37 15.41 -26.61
N LYS A 86 13.34 15.48 -25.77
CA LYS A 86 12.35 16.54 -25.76
C LYS A 86 12.27 17.19 -24.39
N ASP A 87 12.54 18.49 -24.38
CA ASP A 87 12.40 19.32 -23.20
C ASP A 87 11.10 20.11 -23.27
N VAL A 88 10.32 20.06 -22.20
CA VAL A 88 9.01 20.72 -22.13
C VAL A 88 8.90 21.48 -20.83
N GLN A 89 8.67 22.78 -20.92
CA GLN A 89 8.25 23.58 -19.79
C GLN A 89 6.72 23.44 -19.63
N HIS A 90 6.28 22.62 -18.67
CA HIS A 90 4.86 22.45 -18.35
C HIS A 90 4.30 23.66 -17.61
N ARG A 91 5.14 24.30 -16.78
CA ARG A 91 4.83 25.52 -16.05
C ARG A 91 6.05 26.42 -15.96
N ALA A 92 5.99 27.57 -16.60
CA ALA A 92 7.05 28.57 -16.58
C ALA A 92 7.03 29.40 -15.28
N PRO A 93 8.16 30.03 -14.90
CA PRO A 93 8.20 31.08 -13.88
C PRO A 93 7.19 32.22 -14.18
N PRO A 94 6.73 33.00 -13.18
CA PRO A 94 7.22 33.06 -11.79
C PRO A 94 6.47 32.13 -10.82
N GLY A 95 7.15 31.70 -9.75
CA GLY A 95 6.57 30.84 -8.69
C GLY A 95 6.96 29.37 -8.85
N VAL A 96 6.01 28.46 -8.62
CA VAL A 96 6.23 27.01 -8.84
C VAL A 96 6.49 26.75 -10.31
N THR A 97 7.53 25.99 -10.65
CA THR A 97 7.86 25.61 -12.03
C THR A 97 7.84 24.10 -12.20
N ILE A 98 7.53 23.65 -13.42
CA ILE A 98 7.56 22.24 -13.79
C ILE A 98 8.15 22.13 -15.19
N ALA A 99 9.24 21.37 -15.32
CA ALA A 99 9.88 21.05 -16.58
C ALA A 99 10.12 19.54 -16.70
N SER A 100 10.17 19.03 -17.92
CA SER A 100 10.49 17.62 -18.17
C SER A 100 11.41 17.42 -19.35
N PHE A 101 12.22 16.37 -19.29
CA PHE A 101 13.04 15.81 -20.34
C PHE A 101 12.54 14.39 -20.60
N THR A 102 12.26 14.05 -21.85
CA THR A 102 11.92 12.69 -22.24
C THR A 102 12.70 12.25 -23.47
N LYS A 103 13.09 10.96 -23.53
CA LYS A 103 13.72 10.35 -24.70
C LYS A 103 13.30 8.89 -24.82
N VAL A 104 13.07 8.43 -26.05
CA VAL A 104 12.86 7.01 -26.35
C VAL A 104 13.82 6.58 -27.46
N CYS A 105 14.69 5.62 -27.18
CA CYS A 105 15.80 5.23 -28.04
C CYS A 105 15.84 3.72 -28.32
N GLN A 106 16.54 3.33 -29.39
CA GLN A 106 16.49 1.98 -29.99
C GLN A 106 17.86 1.31 -30.06
N SER A 107 18.59 1.29 -28.95
CA SER A 107 19.80 0.48 -28.80
C SER A 107 19.98 0.07 -27.35
N ASP A 108 20.75 -0.99 -27.09
CA ASP A 108 20.98 -1.45 -25.72
C ASP A 108 21.52 -0.32 -24.83
N LEU A 109 20.94 -0.19 -23.64
CA LEU A 109 21.33 0.72 -22.57
C LEU A 109 21.39 2.21 -22.98
N CYS A 110 20.64 2.60 -24.01
CA CYS A 110 20.68 3.96 -24.55
C CYS A 110 19.99 5.02 -23.67
N ASN A 111 19.17 4.58 -22.71
CA ASN A 111 18.46 5.41 -21.74
C ASN A 111 19.33 5.66 -20.50
N ASN A 112 20.48 6.32 -20.70
CA ASN A 112 21.57 6.44 -19.74
C ASN A 112 21.61 7.79 -18.97
N LEU A 113 20.48 8.47 -18.79
CA LEU A 113 20.39 9.68 -17.99
C LEU A 113 20.81 9.40 -16.54
N ASP A 114 21.82 10.14 -16.08
CA ASP A 114 22.41 9.96 -14.76
C ASP A 114 22.59 11.25 -13.96
N ASN A 115 22.00 12.35 -14.43
CA ASN A 115 22.03 13.64 -13.77
C ASN A 115 20.89 14.56 -14.22
N THR A 116 20.71 15.68 -13.52
CA THR A 116 19.66 16.67 -13.85
C THR A 116 20.10 17.75 -14.83
N VAL A 117 21.32 17.69 -15.36
CA VAL A 117 21.89 18.74 -16.23
C VAL A 117 20.99 19.06 -17.44
N PRO A 118 20.32 18.10 -18.11
CA PRO A 118 19.50 18.44 -19.29
C PRO A 118 18.41 19.47 -19.05
N LEU A 119 17.84 19.53 -17.84
CA LEU A 119 16.82 20.53 -17.48
C LEU A 119 17.36 21.63 -16.56
N TRP A 120 18.60 21.49 -16.08
CA TRP A 120 19.12 22.39 -15.06
C TRP A 120 19.57 23.71 -15.69
N THR A 121 19.05 24.80 -15.15
CA THR A 121 19.47 26.17 -15.50
C THR A 121 20.05 26.84 -14.27
N MET A 122 21.26 27.40 -14.41
CA MET A 122 21.83 28.25 -13.37
C MET A 122 20.96 29.48 -13.17
N GLU A 123 20.92 30.01 -11.94
CA GLU A 123 20.13 31.18 -11.63
C GLU A 123 20.43 32.35 -12.60
N PRO A 124 19.41 33.13 -12.99
CA PRO A 124 19.65 34.43 -13.57
C PRO A 124 20.53 35.26 -12.63
N THR A 125 21.41 36.09 -13.19
CA THR A 125 22.36 36.92 -12.42
C THR A 125 21.69 37.91 -11.45
N TYR A 126 20.36 38.06 -11.53
CA TYR A 126 19.55 38.89 -10.67
C TYR A 126 18.35 38.08 -10.16
N PRO A 127 18.10 38.06 -8.83
CA PRO A 127 16.91 37.43 -8.28
C PRO A 127 15.66 38.12 -8.85
N PRO A 128 14.56 37.36 -9.10
CA PRO A 128 13.31 37.96 -9.54
C PRO A 128 12.89 39.07 -8.59
N ALA A 129 12.41 40.19 -9.13
CA ALA A 129 11.93 41.30 -8.31
C ALA A 129 10.91 40.78 -7.27
N PRO A 130 11.09 41.06 -5.97
CA PRO A 130 10.19 40.56 -4.94
C PRO A 130 8.79 41.16 -5.11
N GLY A 131 7.76 40.32 -5.00
CA GLY A 131 6.36 40.73 -4.94
C GLY A 131 5.90 41.01 -3.50
N GLY A 132 4.65 41.42 -3.35
CA GLY A 132 4.03 41.71 -2.04
C GLY A 132 3.37 40.51 -1.35
N LEU A 133 3.32 39.34 -2.00
CA LEU A 133 2.64 38.15 -1.49
C LEU A 133 3.62 37.24 -0.74
N GLN A 134 3.18 36.67 0.37
CA GLN A 134 3.89 35.58 1.05
C GLN A 134 3.05 34.31 1.02
N CYS A 135 3.70 33.19 0.71
CA CYS A 135 3.06 31.88 0.65
C CYS A 135 3.87 30.83 1.40
N PRO A 136 3.22 29.80 1.96
CA PRO A 136 3.95 28.61 2.37
C PRO A 136 4.57 27.95 1.14
N ALA A 137 5.86 27.66 1.18
CA ALA A 137 6.54 26.84 0.19
C ALA A 137 7.03 25.53 0.81
N CYS A 138 6.76 24.42 0.14
CA CYS A 138 7.28 23.11 0.52
C CYS A 138 6.97 22.06 -0.56
N MET A 139 7.87 21.08 -0.68
CA MET A 139 7.64 19.82 -1.39
C MET A 139 7.87 18.61 -0.49
N SER A 140 6.97 17.62 -0.55
CA SER A 140 7.08 16.40 0.28
C SER A 140 6.34 15.21 -0.32
N LEU A 141 6.92 14.02 -0.19
CA LEU A 141 6.24 12.74 -0.49
C LEU A 141 5.27 12.27 0.60
N ARG A 142 5.22 12.99 1.72
CA ARG A 142 4.30 12.70 2.82
C ARG A 142 3.41 13.90 3.07
N SER A 143 3.90 14.87 3.83
CA SER A 143 3.16 16.06 4.20
C SER A 143 4.12 17.18 4.53
N CYS A 144 3.82 18.35 4.01
CA CYS A 144 4.50 19.58 4.34
C CYS A 144 4.20 19.99 5.78
N PRO A 145 5.23 20.31 6.59
CA PRO A 145 5.06 20.70 7.98
C PRO A 145 4.09 21.89 8.11
N GLY A 146 3.34 21.90 9.21
CA GLY A 146 2.19 22.80 9.39
C GLY A 146 2.55 24.26 9.63
N ARG A 147 3.80 24.59 9.94
CA ARG A 147 4.28 25.96 10.13
C ARG A 147 5.75 26.10 9.70
N THR A 148 6.10 27.31 9.26
CA THR A 148 7.43 27.98 9.27
C THR A 148 8.27 28.18 8.00
N TYR A 149 7.81 27.81 6.79
CA TYR A 149 8.53 28.20 5.55
C TYR A 149 7.65 29.08 4.66
N MET A 150 7.46 30.33 5.12
CA MET A 150 6.86 31.37 4.27
C MET A 150 7.95 31.95 3.38
N VAL A 151 7.71 31.97 2.08
CA VAL A 151 8.59 32.61 1.10
C VAL A 151 7.93 33.87 0.57
N THR A 152 8.74 34.90 0.35
CA THR A 152 8.32 36.08 -0.40
C THR A 152 8.18 35.69 -1.86
N CYS A 153 6.98 35.82 -2.40
CA CYS A 153 6.72 35.41 -3.76
C CYS A 153 7.33 36.39 -4.78
N PRO A 154 7.82 35.90 -5.93
CA PRO A 154 8.31 36.76 -7.00
C PRO A 154 7.20 37.61 -7.62
N ALA A 155 7.56 38.78 -8.16
CA ALA A 155 6.65 39.64 -8.90
C ALA A 155 5.97 38.87 -10.06
N GLY A 156 4.69 39.14 -10.30
CA GLY A 156 3.86 38.40 -11.26
C GLY A 156 3.11 37.20 -10.67
N THR A 157 3.35 36.85 -9.40
CA THR A 157 2.51 35.91 -8.65
C THR A 157 1.39 36.65 -7.91
N ALA A 158 0.25 35.97 -7.73
CA ALA A 158 -0.94 36.58 -7.13
C ALA A 158 -1.59 35.74 -6.03
N ARG A 159 -1.36 34.42 -5.99
CA ARG A 159 -1.97 33.52 -5.00
C ARG A 159 -1.02 32.39 -4.56
N CYS A 160 -1.36 31.78 -3.43
CA CYS A 160 -0.69 30.58 -2.94
C CYS A 160 -1.38 29.34 -3.50
N TYR A 161 -0.57 28.40 -3.99
CA TYR A 161 -1.00 27.07 -4.39
C TYR A 161 -0.74 26.08 -3.26
N GLN A 162 -1.68 25.16 -3.08
CA GLN A 162 -1.52 23.99 -2.21
C GLN A 162 -2.28 22.81 -2.83
N GLY A 163 -1.53 21.81 -3.27
CA GLY A 163 -2.10 20.60 -3.85
C GLY A 163 -1.14 19.41 -3.82
N ASN A 164 -1.59 18.30 -4.38
CA ASN A 164 -0.79 17.09 -4.56
C ASN A 164 -0.81 16.68 -6.04
N ILE A 165 0.34 16.21 -6.52
CA ILE A 165 0.53 15.63 -7.84
C ILE A 165 0.73 14.12 -7.63
N ARG A 166 -0.25 13.31 -8.04
CA ARG A 166 -0.14 11.85 -8.04
C ARG A 166 0.63 11.40 -9.28
N LEU A 167 1.65 10.59 -9.07
CA LEU A 167 2.58 10.05 -10.08
C LEU A 167 2.36 8.54 -10.18
N VAL A 168 1.89 8.05 -11.32
CA VAL A 168 1.60 6.62 -11.54
C VAL A 168 2.18 6.15 -12.86
N GLY A 169 2.94 5.05 -12.86
CA GLY A 169 3.55 4.48 -14.07
C GLY A 169 5.06 4.73 -14.14
N GLY A 170 5.76 3.95 -14.97
CA GLY A 170 7.23 3.97 -15.01
C GLY A 170 7.86 3.57 -13.66
N ASP A 171 7.30 2.53 -13.03
CA ASP A 171 7.63 2.04 -11.68
C ASP A 171 7.31 3.00 -10.51
N LEU A 172 6.67 4.13 -10.79
CA LEU A 172 6.24 5.10 -9.76
C LEU A 172 4.80 4.84 -9.30
N SER A 173 4.59 4.97 -7.99
CA SER A 173 3.26 5.05 -7.35
C SER A 173 3.35 5.95 -6.11
N HIS A 174 3.53 7.24 -6.35
CA HIS A 174 3.82 8.24 -5.30
C HIS A 174 2.92 9.47 -5.43
N SER A 175 2.83 10.25 -4.36
CA SER A 175 2.13 11.53 -4.35
C SER A 175 3.07 12.62 -3.85
N LEU A 176 3.29 13.64 -4.68
CA LEU A 176 4.10 14.81 -4.32
C LEU A 176 3.18 15.94 -3.87
N GLN A 177 3.23 16.29 -2.59
CA GLN A 177 2.60 17.51 -2.11
C GLN A 177 3.45 18.71 -2.50
N VAL A 178 2.80 19.75 -3.03
CA VAL A 178 3.44 21.01 -3.45
C VAL A 178 2.67 22.17 -2.86
N ARG A 179 3.39 23.05 -2.15
CA ARG A 179 2.94 24.37 -1.73
C ARG A 179 3.88 25.42 -2.30
N GLY A 180 3.37 26.55 -2.76
CA GLY A 180 4.20 27.63 -3.29
C GLY A 180 3.40 28.78 -3.89
N CYS A 181 4.11 29.72 -4.53
CA CYS A 181 3.51 30.87 -5.20
C CYS A 181 3.11 30.51 -6.63
N VAL A 182 1.98 31.02 -7.12
CA VAL A 182 1.56 30.84 -8.53
C VAL A 182 1.02 32.14 -9.14
N PRO A 183 1.10 32.30 -10.48
CA PRO A 183 0.46 33.40 -11.21
C PRO A 183 -1.08 33.36 -11.09
N GLN A 184 -1.72 34.49 -11.34
CA GLN A 184 -3.18 34.63 -11.24
C GLN A 184 -3.95 33.67 -12.16
N GLU A 185 -3.45 33.44 -13.37
CA GLU A 185 -4.05 32.54 -14.38
C GLU A 185 -4.08 31.08 -13.90
N ALA A 186 -3.04 30.67 -13.17
CA ALA A 186 -2.94 29.34 -12.57
C ALA A 186 -3.78 29.18 -11.30
N ALA A 187 -4.48 30.25 -10.90
CA ALA A 187 -5.23 30.35 -9.67
C ALA A 187 -6.73 30.63 -9.89
N GLN A 188 -7.21 30.49 -11.14
CA GLN A 188 -8.64 30.38 -11.46
C GLN A 188 -9.21 29.06 -10.92
N GLU A 189 -10.52 29.02 -10.69
CA GLU A 189 -11.28 27.89 -10.13
C GLU A 189 -10.84 26.54 -10.74
N GLY A 190 -9.92 25.85 -10.07
CA GLY A 190 -9.34 24.61 -10.55
C GLY A 190 -7.88 24.41 -10.15
N CYS A 191 -7.52 23.14 -10.03
CA CYS A 191 -6.14 22.66 -9.95
C CYS A 191 -5.47 22.73 -11.30
N GLN A 192 -4.76 23.82 -11.57
CA GLN A 192 -4.16 24.03 -12.87
C GLN A 192 -2.63 24.07 -12.84
N LEU A 193 -1.96 23.63 -11.78
CA LEU A 193 -0.50 23.57 -11.73
C LEU A 193 0.08 22.78 -12.93
N LEU A 194 -0.56 21.68 -13.34
CA LEU A 194 -0.16 20.89 -14.51
C LEU A 194 -0.63 21.47 -15.85
N ASN A 195 -1.51 22.48 -15.84
CA ASN A 195 -2.07 23.15 -17.01
C ASN A 195 -2.57 22.16 -18.10
N GLY A 196 -3.31 21.13 -17.67
CA GLY A 196 -3.84 20.09 -18.57
C GLY A 196 -2.85 18.98 -18.94
N THR A 197 -1.59 19.04 -18.50
CA THR A 197 -0.63 17.94 -18.65
C THR A 197 -1.10 16.74 -17.84
N ARG A 198 -1.40 15.63 -18.52
CA ARG A 198 -1.87 14.37 -17.90
C ARG A 198 -0.82 13.26 -17.90
N THR A 199 0.18 13.36 -18.78
CA THR A 199 1.23 12.36 -18.92
C THR A 199 2.56 13.03 -19.26
N ILE A 200 3.64 12.49 -18.70
CA ILE A 200 5.02 12.83 -19.08
C ILE A 200 5.77 11.50 -19.20
N GLY A 201 6.23 11.17 -20.41
CA GLY A 201 6.78 9.85 -20.69
C GLY A 201 5.79 8.74 -20.30
N PRO A 202 6.21 7.70 -19.55
CA PRO A 202 5.32 6.64 -19.06
C PRO A 202 4.54 7.02 -17.78
N ILE A 203 4.72 8.24 -17.26
CA ILE A 203 4.17 8.66 -15.96
C ILE A 203 2.86 9.40 -16.19
N ALA A 204 1.76 8.85 -15.68
CA ALA A 204 0.48 9.52 -15.56
C ALA A 204 0.46 10.45 -14.35
N LEU A 205 -0.08 11.65 -14.57
CA LEU A 205 -0.17 12.73 -13.60
C LEU A 205 -1.63 13.05 -13.28
N LYS A 206 -1.95 13.16 -11.99
CA LYS A 206 -3.25 13.65 -11.52
C LYS A 206 -3.04 14.71 -10.45
N GLU A 207 -3.48 15.93 -10.75
CA GLU A 207 -3.46 17.05 -9.81
C GLU A 207 -4.70 17.03 -8.91
N SER A 208 -4.52 17.36 -7.64
CA SER A 208 -5.59 17.51 -6.66
C SER A 208 -5.25 18.66 -5.70
N CYS A 209 -6.19 19.55 -5.44
CA CYS A 209 -6.00 20.75 -4.63
C CYS A 209 -7.28 20.99 -3.86
N GLN A 210 -7.13 21.58 -2.69
CA GLN A 210 -8.25 21.81 -1.81
C GLN A 210 -9.07 23.01 -2.29
N ALA A 211 -10.40 22.81 -2.40
CA ALA A 211 -11.30 23.74 -1.75
C ALA A 211 -11.11 23.55 -0.24
N SER A 212 -10.91 24.65 0.49
CA SER A 212 -10.66 24.64 1.93
C SER A 212 -11.60 23.69 2.70
N GLY A 213 -11.06 22.63 3.31
CA GLY A 213 -11.79 21.76 4.24
C GLY A 213 -11.95 20.28 3.85
N ALA A 214 -11.73 19.89 2.58
CA ALA A 214 -11.86 18.48 2.16
C ALA A 214 -10.51 17.75 2.24
N LEU A 215 -10.40 16.71 3.08
CA LEU A 215 -9.19 15.90 3.25
C LEU A 215 -9.22 14.70 2.30
N THR A 216 -8.12 14.36 1.64
CA THR A 216 -8.06 13.11 0.84
C THR A 216 -7.21 12.08 1.56
N CYS A 217 -7.70 10.85 1.69
CA CYS A 217 -7.02 9.75 2.38
C CYS A 217 -6.89 8.53 1.47
N TYR A 218 -5.93 7.66 1.77
CA TYR A 218 -5.90 6.34 1.15
C TYR A 218 -7.07 5.50 1.66
N GLN A 219 -7.67 4.71 0.77
CA GLN A 219 -8.75 3.79 1.08
C GLN A 219 -8.33 2.38 0.69
N SER A 220 -8.37 1.47 1.66
CA SER A 220 -8.21 0.02 1.41
C SER A 220 -8.69 -0.81 2.59
N VAL A 221 -8.96 -2.08 2.31
CA VAL A 221 -9.21 -3.12 3.31
C VAL A 221 -8.26 -4.27 3.02
N PHE A 222 -7.56 -4.78 4.03
CA PHE A 222 -6.63 -5.89 3.89
C PHE A 222 -6.91 -6.98 4.90
N LEU A 223 -6.57 -8.21 4.52
CA LEU A 223 -6.86 -9.42 5.26
C LEU A 223 -5.80 -10.48 4.94
N TYR A 224 -5.15 -10.99 5.97
CA TYR A 224 -4.12 -12.03 5.88
C TYR A 224 -4.39 -13.12 6.90
N PHE A 225 -4.09 -14.35 6.52
CA PHE A 225 -4.13 -15.52 7.39
C PHE A 225 -2.78 -16.21 7.34
N GLY A 226 -2.37 -16.79 8.45
CA GLY A 226 -1.18 -17.60 8.45
C GLY A 226 -0.67 -17.90 9.84
N GLN A 227 0.52 -18.49 9.85
CA GLN A 227 1.34 -18.62 11.04
C GLN A 227 2.39 -17.51 11.01
N ASN A 228 2.94 -17.13 12.17
CA ASN A 228 4.09 -16.23 12.24
C ASN A 228 3.87 -14.83 11.62
N LEU A 229 2.63 -14.33 11.60
CA LEU A 229 2.28 -13.00 11.06
C LEU A 229 3.02 -11.82 11.73
N ARG A 230 3.69 -12.07 12.87
CA ARG A 230 4.60 -11.12 13.54
C ARG A 230 6.00 -11.09 12.96
N GLU A 231 6.49 -12.23 12.51
CA GLU A 231 7.87 -12.45 12.03
C GLU A 231 7.98 -12.17 10.53
N GLU A 232 6.88 -12.33 9.81
CA GLU A 232 6.76 -12.06 8.38
C GLU A 232 5.84 -10.84 8.15
N PRO A 233 6.41 -9.62 8.05
CA PRO A 233 5.62 -8.42 7.79
C PRO A 233 4.88 -8.50 6.46
N GLN A 234 3.64 -8.02 6.46
CA GLN A 234 2.79 -8.01 5.28
C GLN A 234 2.90 -6.65 4.59
N ASN A 235 2.93 -6.67 3.26
CA ASN A 235 2.85 -5.47 2.43
C ASN A 235 1.40 -5.02 2.32
N LEU A 236 1.11 -3.81 2.79
CA LEU A 236 -0.23 -3.27 2.85
C LEU A 236 -0.53 -2.49 1.58
N GLU A 237 -1.11 -3.17 0.59
CA GLU A 237 -1.56 -2.55 -0.66
C GLU A 237 -2.64 -1.48 -0.41
N THR A 238 -2.73 -0.57 -1.38
CA THR A 238 -3.67 0.55 -1.34
C THR A 238 -4.53 0.52 -2.60
N ASP A 239 -5.84 0.39 -2.41
CA ASP A 239 -6.79 0.15 -3.49
C ASP A 239 -7.16 1.45 -4.20
N SER A 240 -7.47 2.50 -3.44
CA SER A 240 -7.95 3.76 -3.99
C SER A 240 -7.65 4.96 -3.07
N ASP A 241 -8.09 6.15 -3.51
CA ASP A 241 -8.19 7.36 -2.71
C ASP A 241 -9.66 7.73 -2.44
N VAL A 242 -9.89 8.38 -1.30
CA VAL A 242 -11.21 8.88 -0.89
C VAL A 242 -11.10 10.32 -0.40
N THR A 243 -12.07 11.16 -0.78
CA THR A 243 -12.22 12.51 -0.23
C THR A 243 -13.17 12.44 0.97
N CYS A 244 -12.67 12.85 2.13
CA CYS A 244 -13.40 12.83 3.39
C CYS A 244 -14.37 14.01 3.52
N GLU A 245 -15.38 13.79 4.36
CA GLU A 245 -16.33 14.83 4.73
C GLU A 245 -15.68 15.89 5.63
N ALA A 246 -16.32 17.05 5.72
CA ALA A 246 -15.86 18.10 6.63
C ALA A 246 -15.82 17.59 8.08
N GLY A 247 -14.67 17.78 8.74
CA GLY A 247 -14.45 17.33 10.12
C GLY A 247 -13.91 15.89 10.26
N GLU A 248 -13.81 15.14 9.15
CA GLU A 248 -13.14 13.84 9.15
C GLU A 248 -11.62 13.97 8.99
N VAL A 249 -10.91 12.97 9.50
CA VAL A 249 -9.45 12.81 9.42
C VAL A 249 -9.11 11.46 8.78
N CYS A 250 -7.88 11.30 8.29
CA CYS A 250 -7.44 10.00 7.78
C CYS A 250 -7.20 9.03 8.93
N HIS A 251 -7.54 7.76 8.70
CA HIS A 251 -7.15 6.66 9.58
C HIS A 251 -6.41 5.56 8.84
N GLU A 252 -5.57 4.87 9.59
CA GLU A 252 -5.05 3.53 9.30
C GLU A 252 -5.23 2.69 10.57
N THR A 253 -5.87 1.53 10.45
CA THR A 253 -6.10 0.60 11.56
C THR A 253 -5.70 -0.81 11.17
N VAL A 254 -4.95 -1.49 12.04
CA VAL A 254 -4.52 -2.89 11.90
C VAL A 254 -4.88 -3.64 13.17
N LEU A 255 -5.47 -4.82 12.99
CA LEU A 255 -5.79 -5.79 14.03
C LEU A 255 -5.10 -7.11 13.72
N LEU A 256 -4.30 -7.58 14.66
CA LEU A 256 -3.68 -8.91 14.65
C LEU A 256 -4.29 -9.72 15.79
N ILE A 257 -4.91 -10.86 15.48
CA ILE A 257 -5.47 -11.79 16.45
C ILE A 257 -4.77 -13.13 16.28
N GLU A 258 -4.25 -13.66 17.38
CA GLU A 258 -3.43 -14.87 17.41
C GLU A 258 -3.95 -15.84 18.47
N SER A 259 -4.04 -17.12 18.10
CA SER A 259 -4.33 -18.22 19.00
C SER A 259 -3.51 -19.45 18.63
N GLY A 260 -2.58 -19.84 19.51
CA GLY A 260 -1.58 -20.86 19.19
C GLY A 260 -0.73 -20.42 17.98
N PRO A 261 -0.46 -21.33 17.00
CA PRO A 261 0.31 -20.98 15.81
C PRO A 261 -0.49 -20.17 14.78
N ASN A 262 -1.81 -20.06 14.92
CA ASN A 262 -2.68 -19.47 13.91
C ASN A 262 -2.95 -17.99 14.22
N GLY A 263 -2.87 -17.16 13.19
CA GLY A 263 -3.20 -15.75 13.26
C GLY A 263 -4.04 -15.27 12.09
N ILE A 264 -4.77 -14.19 12.34
CA ILE A 264 -5.42 -13.37 11.33
C ILE A 264 -4.96 -11.93 11.51
N MET A 265 -4.67 -11.26 10.40
CA MET A 265 -4.42 -9.83 10.38
C MET A 265 -5.44 -9.18 9.46
N LEU A 266 -6.13 -8.17 9.96
CA LEU A 266 -7.10 -7.41 9.18
C LEU A 266 -6.95 -5.92 9.46
N GLY A 267 -7.32 -5.08 8.51
CA GLY A 267 -7.25 -3.66 8.74
C GLY A 267 -7.84 -2.83 7.62
N SER A 268 -7.90 -1.54 7.88
CA SER A 268 -8.59 -0.57 7.05
C SER A 268 -7.89 0.78 7.01
N LYS A 269 -7.94 1.41 5.84
CA LYS A 269 -7.53 2.80 5.60
C LYS A 269 -8.74 3.58 5.07
N GLY A 270 -8.89 4.84 5.48
CA GLY A 270 -9.98 5.68 5.01
C GLY A 270 -10.17 6.96 5.82
N CYS A 271 -11.40 7.46 5.85
CA CYS A 271 -11.84 8.65 6.58
C CYS A 271 -12.58 8.25 7.87
N ILE A 272 -12.38 9.02 8.94
CA ILE A 272 -13.08 8.82 10.22
C ILE A 272 -13.30 10.15 10.93
N ARG A 273 -14.39 10.28 11.69
CA ARG A 273 -14.58 11.40 12.63
C ARG A 273 -13.70 11.19 13.88
N PRO A 274 -12.88 12.17 14.31
CA PRO A 274 -12.01 12.02 15.48
C PRO A 274 -12.76 11.67 16.77
N ASP A 275 -14.02 12.07 16.88
CA ASP A 275 -14.84 11.90 18.08
C ASP A 275 -15.14 10.42 18.37
N SER A 276 -14.96 9.53 17.39
CA SER A 276 -15.20 8.09 17.52
C SER A 276 -13.94 7.26 17.77
N ALA A 277 -12.73 7.83 17.65
CA ALA A 277 -11.49 7.08 17.83
C ALA A 277 -10.29 7.97 18.17
N SER A 278 -9.33 7.41 18.90
CA SER A 278 -8.02 8.05 19.15
C SER A 278 -6.90 7.21 18.57
N SER A 279 -5.81 7.84 18.14
CA SER A 279 -4.56 7.12 17.84
C SER A 279 -4.13 6.30 19.06
N ARG A 280 -4.06 4.98 18.92
CA ARG A 280 -3.78 4.07 20.02
C ARG A 280 -3.21 2.76 19.51
N SER A 281 -2.20 2.26 20.21
CA SER A 281 -1.77 0.86 20.11
C SER A 281 -2.19 0.15 21.39
N THR A 282 -2.94 -0.94 21.27
CA THR A 282 -3.38 -1.72 22.44
C THR A 282 -3.12 -3.19 22.22
N LYS A 283 -2.45 -3.81 23.19
CA LYS A 283 -2.41 -5.27 23.32
C LYS A 283 -3.47 -5.68 24.32
N ILE A 284 -4.39 -6.54 23.89
CA ILE A 284 -5.54 -7.03 24.64
C ILE A 284 -5.54 -8.55 24.52
N GLY A 285 -6.17 -9.22 25.47
CA GLY A 285 -6.31 -10.67 25.47
C GLY A 285 -5.38 -11.35 26.48
N PRO A 286 -5.82 -12.50 27.02
CA PRO A 286 -5.10 -13.22 28.05
C PRO A 286 -3.93 -14.05 27.49
N PRO A 287 -3.08 -14.64 28.36
CA PRO A 287 -2.13 -15.66 27.93
C PRO A 287 -2.82 -16.74 27.08
N GLY A 288 -2.34 -16.94 25.85
CA GLY A 288 -2.83 -17.95 24.91
C GLY A 288 -3.80 -17.46 23.82
N ILE A 289 -4.40 -16.27 23.95
CA ILE A 289 -5.07 -15.56 22.84
C ILE A 289 -4.67 -14.09 22.89
N THR A 290 -4.00 -13.63 21.84
CA THR A 290 -3.47 -12.26 21.81
C THR A 290 -4.17 -11.45 20.74
N ILE A 291 -4.61 -10.25 21.09
CA ILE A 291 -5.16 -9.25 20.18
C ILE A 291 -4.25 -8.02 20.23
N THR A 292 -3.64 -7.66 19.11
CA THR A 292 -2.83 -6.45 18.98
C THR A 292 -3.53 -5.53 18.00
N SER A 293 -3.82 -4.32 18.45
CA SER A 293 -4.44 -3.27 17.66
C SER A 293 -3.49 -2.10 17.50
N TYR A 294 -3.51 -1.51 16.31
CA TYR A 294 -2.85 -0.27 15.97
C TYR A 294 -3.86 0.60 15.24
N THR A 295 -4.07 1.81 15.74
CA THR A 295 -4.84 2.84 15.05
C THR A 295 -4.03 4.12 15.05
N ARG A 296 -3.90 4.75 13.88
CA ARG A 296 -3.34 6.08 13.74
C ARG A 296 -4.33 6.96 13.00
N LEU A 297 -4.58 8.13 13.58
CA LEU A 297 -5.29 9.22 12.97
C LEU A 297 -4.31 10.32 12.56
N CYS A 298 -4.55 10.92 11.41
CA CYS A 298 -3.73 12.03 10.93
C CYS A 298 -4.55 12.99 10.07
N ASN A 299 -4.18 14.27 10.13
CA ASN A 299 -4.94 15.37 9.56
C ASN A 299 -4.12 16.07 8.45
N SER A 300 -3.66 15.28 7.49
CA SER A 300 -3.03 15.78 6.27
C SER A 300 -3.30 14.81 5.12
N ASN A 301 -3.27 15.29 3.88
CA ASN A 301 -3.63 14.46 2.74
C ASN A 301 -2.73 13.21 2.66
N MET A 302 -3.35 12.06 2.40
CA MET A 302 -2.67 10.77 2.18
C MET A 302 -1.72 10.39 3.32
N CYS A 303 -1.94 10.88 4.53
CA CYS A 303 -1.03 10.67 5.66
C CYS A 303 -1.12 9.25 6.24
N ASN A 304 -2.20 8.52 5.92
CA ASN A 304 -2.43 7.13 6.28
C ASN A 304 -1.75 6.16 5.29
N ASN A 305 -0.44 6.36 5.11
CA ASN A 305 0.37 5.73 4.07
C ASN A 305 1.21 4.55 4.54
N ILE A 306 0.82 3.86 5.61
CA ILE A 306 1.55 2.68 6.05
C ILE A 306 1.54 1.58 4.98
N SER A 307 2.73 1.20 4.53
CA SER A 307 2.95 0.21 3.47
C SER A 307 3.39 -1.15 3.98
N SER A 308 3.78 -1.27 5.25
CA SER A 308 4.24 -2.52 5.86
C SER A 308 3.86 -2.62 7.33
N THR A 309 3.54 -3.84 7.78
CA THR A 309 3.22 -4.12 9.18
C THR A 309 4.45 -4.18 10.07
N ALA A 310 5.67 -4.17 9.51
CA ALA A 310 6.92 -4.24 10.27
C ALA A 310 7.06 -3.13 11.33
N SER A 311 6.54 -1.93 11.02
CA SER A 311 6.55 -0.78 11.93
C SER A 311 5.51 -0.87 13.05
N ILE A 312 4.48 -1.70 12.89
CA ILE A 312 3.41 -1.91 13.87
C ILE A 312 3.80 -3.01 14.87
N LEU A 313 4.51 -4.04 14.40
CA LEU A 313 4.77 -5.27 15.13
C LEU A 313 5.97 -5.18 16.09
N LYS A 314 6.64 -4.03 16.17
CA LYS A 314 7.80 -3.81 17.06
C LYS A 314 7.40 -3.02 18.32
N PRO A 315 7.89 -3.43 19.52
CA PRO A 315 8.86 -4.48 19.76
C PRO A 315 8.24 -5.88 19.92
N SER A 316 9.07 -6.90 19.70
CA SER A 316 8.72 -8.31 19.93
C SER A 316 8.19 -8.51 21.35
N PRO A 317 7.15 -9.33 21.56
CA PRO A 317 6.63 -9.60 22.90
C PRO A 317 7.74 -10.20 23.80
N PRO A 318 7.63 -10.02 25.14
CA PRO A 318 8.49 -10.75 26.07
C PRO A 318 8.39 -12.26 25.81
N ALA A 319 9.47 -12.98 26.13
CA ALA A 319 9.62 -14.41 25.91
C ALA A 319 8.33 -15.18 26.27
N GLU A 320 7.96 -16.12 25.41
CA GLU A 320 6.72 -16.88 25.51
C GLU A 320 6.58 -17.47 26.94
N PRO A 321 5.41 -17.33 27.59
CA PRO A 321 5.26 -17.81 28.95
C PRO A 321 5.54 -19.31 29.00
N ALA A 322 6.23 -19.78 30.05
CA ALA A 322 6.57 -21.19 30.18
C ALA A 322 5.34 -22.09 30.00
N PRO A 323 5.47 -23.27 29.35
CA PRO A 323 4.35 -24.18 29.13
C PRO A 323 3.64 -24.57 30.43
N GLY A 324 2.30 -24.61 30.38
CA GLY A 324 1.44 -25.13 31.43
C GLY A 324 1.08 -26.60 31.21
N HIS A 325 -0.02 -27.05 31.82
CA HIS A 325 -0.50 -28.44 31.74
C HIS A 325 -1.84 -28.61 31.03
N LEU A 326 -2.50 -27.50 30.69
CA LEU A 326 -3.78 -27.52 30.01
C LEU A 326 -3.58 -27.64 28.50
N LEU A 327 -4.40 -28.47 27.85
CA LEU A 327 -4.47 -28.56 26.40
C LEU A 327 -5.79 -27.96 25.91
N CYS A 328 -5.72 -27.06 24.93
CA CYS A 328 -6.91 -26.46 24.32
C CYS A 328 -6.86 -26.48 22.80
N PRO A 329 -8.01 -26.59 22.13
CA PRO A 329 -8.11 -26.35 20.70
C PRO A 329 -7.71 -24.90 20.39
N THR A 330 -6.88 -24.69 19.37
CA THR A 330 -6.47 -23.34 18.93
C THR A 330 -6.90 -23.09 17.49
N CYS A 331 -7.60 -21.97 17.27
CA CYS A 331 -8.13 -21.62 15.96
C CYS A 331 -8.51 -20.13 15.93
N VAL A 332 -8.24 -19.49 14.79
CA VAL A 332 -8.81 -18.19 14.42
C VAL A 332 -9.20 -18.26 12.95
N THR A 333 -10.48 -18.05 12.63
CA THR A 333 -10.99 -18.17 11.25
C THR A 333 -12.14 -17.20 10.99
N LEU A 334 -12.36 -16.85 9.71
CA LEU A 334 -13.59 -16.16 9.29
C LEU A 334 -14.77 -17.15 9.28
N GLY A 335 -15.94 -16.67 9.68
CA GLY A 335 -17.17 -17.45 9.68
C GLY A 335 -17.24 -18.42 10.86
N SER A 336 -17.85 -19.59 10.63
CA SER A 336 -18.50 -20.36 11.71
C SER A 336 -17.73 -21.58 12.22
N PHE A 337 -16.70 -22.09 11.53
CA PHE A 337 -16.18 -23.43 11.83
C PHE A 337 -14.65 -23.53 11.79
N CYS A 338 -14.09 -24.08 12.88
CA CYS A 338 -12.73 -24.60 12.95
C CYS A 338 -12.82 -26.09 12.59
N PHE A 339 -12.28 -26.47 11.43
CA PHE A 339 -12.44 -27.82 10.88
C PHE A 339 -11.42 -28.82 11.43
N THR A 340 -10.31 -28.34 11.99
CA THR A 340 -9.27 -29.14 12.64
C THR A 340 -8.75 -28.38 13.86
N ASP A 341 -8.87 -28.98 15.03
CA ASP A 341 -8.47 -28.36 16.29
C ASP A 341 -7.25 -29.09 16.87
N PRO A 342 -6.03 -28.82 16.39
CA PRO A 342 -4.84 -29.33 17.05
C PRO A 342 -4.83 -28.81 18.50
N LEU A 343 -4.67 -29.75 19.44
CA LEU A 343 -4.53 -29.42 20.85
C LEU A 343 -3.18 -28.78 21.09
N PHE A 344 -3.20 -27.57 21.64
CA PHE A 344 -1.99 -26.82 21.97
C PHE A 344 -1.78 -26.76 23.48
N THR A 345 -0.52 -26.84 23.92
CA THR A 345 -0.18 -26.72 25.34
C THR A 345 -0.29 -25.27 25.76
N CYS A 346 -1.24 -24.98 26.63
CA CYS A 346 -1.51 -23.63 27.06
C CYS A 346 -0.39 -23.07 27.94
N PRO A 347 -0.10 -21.76 27.86
CA PRO A 347 0.91 -21.11 28.70
C PRO A 347 0.52 -21.15 30.19
N LYS A 348 1.51 -21.08 31.09
CA LYS A 348 1.28 -20.87 32.52
C LYS A 348 0.40 -19.64 32.77
N GLY A 349 -0.54 -19.75 33.71
CA GLY A 349 -1.55 -18.73 34.02
C GLY A 349 -2.91 -18.95 33.33
N THR A 350 -3.02 -20.00 32.51
CA THR A 350 -4.28 -20.44 31.91
C THR A 350 -4.87 -21.63 32.68
N SER A 351 -6.20 -21.78 32.66
CA SER A 351 -6.88 -22.90 33.34
C SER A 351 -8.16 -23.39 32.65
N ARG A 352 -8.53 -22.79 31.51
CA ARG A 352 -9.69 -23.22 30.70
C ARG A 352 -9.48 -22.92 29.22
N CYS A 353 -10.30 -23.55 28.37
CA CYS A 353 -10.39 -23.20 26.96
C CYS A 353 -11.44 -22.10 26.73
N TYR A 354 -11.12 -21.22 25.81
CA TYR A 354 -12.00 -20.17 25.30
C TYR A 354 -12.61 -20.61 23.98
N TYR A 355 -13.90 -20.33 23.83
CA TYR A 355 -14.65 -20.48 22.59
C TYR A 355 -15.57 -19.27 22.46
N GLY A 356 -15.37 -18.47 21.42
CA GLY A 356 -16.19 -17.29 21.19
C GLY A 356 -16.13 -16.81 19.75
N ARG A 357 -17.03 -15.87 19.44
CA ARG A 357 -17.14 -15.21 18.14
C ARG A 357 -16.98 -13.71 18.31
N LEU A 358 -16.17 -13.07 17.48
CA LEU A 358 -16.10 -11.62 17.35
C LEU A 358 -16.85 -11.19 16.08
N GLN A 359 -17.84 -10.32 16.20
CA GLN A 359 -18.45 -9.68 15.05
C GLN A 359 -17.80 -8.31 14.85
N LEU A 360 -17.20 -8.12 13.67
CA LEU A 360 -16.49 -6.90 13.26
C LEU A 360 -17.33 -6.16 12.23
N ASN A 361 -17.64 -4.89 12.51
CA ASN A 361 -18.41 -4.03 11.62
C ASN A 361 -17.82 -2.61 11.56
N GLY A 362 -17.55 -2.09 10.36
CA GLY A 362 -17.07 -0.73 10.14
C GLY A 362 -15.72 -0.68 9.43
N GLY A 363 -15.34 0.51 8.95
CA GLY A 363 -14.11 0.70 8.16
C GLY A 363 -14.04 -0.16 6.89
N GLY A 364 -15.19 -0.46 6.26
CA GLY A 364 -15.28 -1.36 5.10
C GLY A 364 -15.25 -2.86 5.44
N ILE A 365 -15.18 -3.22 6.72
CA ILE A 365 -15.15 -4.61 7.19
C ILE A 365 -16.51 -4.99 7.78
N SER A 366 -17.02 -6.15 7.35
CA SER A 366 -18.22 -6.77 7.93
C SER A 366 -17.99 -8.28 7.95
N SER A 367 -17.47 -8.80 9.06
CA SER A 367 -17.17 -10.22 9.17
C SER A 367 -17.25 -10.75 10.60
N GLY A 368 -17.58 -12.02 10.73
CA GLY A 368 -17.52 -12.76 11.99
C GLY A 368 -16.23 -13.56 12.08
N LEU A 369 -15.54 -13.51 13.22
CA LEU A 369 -14.37 -14.31 13.54
C LEU A 369 -14.72 -15.35 14.60
N THR A 370 -14.43 -16.61 14.35
CA THR A 370 -14.48 -17.64 15.40
C THR A 370 -13.09 -17.84 15.99
N ILE A 371 -13.00 -17.83 17.32
CA ILE A 371 -11.75 -17.95 18.05
C ILE A 371 -11.86 -19.08 19.08
N ARG A 372 -10.90 -20.00 19.04
CA ARG A 372 -10.66 -21.02 20.07
C ARG A 372 -9.25 -20.87 20.60
N GLY A 373 -9.04 -21.03 21.90
CA GLY A 373 -7.69 -20.96 22.48
C GLY A 373 -7.67 -21.10 23.99
N CYS A 374 -6.56 -20.71 24.60
CA CYS A 374 -6.40 -20.81 26.05
C CYS A 374 -6.85 -19.52 26.75
N ALA A 375 -7.42 -19.68 27.95
CA ALA A 375 -7.93 -18.57 28.76
C ALA A 375 -7.62 -18.72 30.27
N PRO A 376 -7.61 -17.60 31.01
CA PRO A 376 -7.33 -17.56 32.44
C PRO A 376 -8.54 -18.02 33.26
N PRO A 377 -8.38 -18.27 34.58
CA PRO A 377 -9.44 -18.82 35.44
C PRO A 377 -10.71 -17.98 35.53
N ASN A 378 -10.60 -16.67 35.32
CA ASN A 378 -11.72 -15.73 35.23
C ASN A 378 -11.63 -15.00 33.88
N PRO A 379 -12.58 -15.26 32.97
CA PRO A 379 -13.84 -14.54 33.12
C PRO A 379 -15.07 -15.45 32.92
N ARG A 380 -16.06 -15.32 33.81
CA ARG A 380 -17.34 -16.04 33.68
C ARG A 380 -18.19 -15.53 32.51
N ASP A 381 -17.87 -14.34 32.02
CA ASP A 381 -18.44 -13.70 30.84
C ASP A 381 -17.32 -13.59 29.80
N CYS A 382 -17.52 -14.04 28.57
CA CYS A 382 -16.49 -13.92 27.54
C CYS A 382 -16.10 -12.45 27.31
N LYS A 383 -14.98 -12.11 27.93
CA LYS A 383 -14.40 -10.77 27.98
C LYS A 383 -12.96 -10.87 27.49
N LEU A 384 -12.77 -11.49 26.33
CA LEU A 384 -11.50 -11.45 25.59
C LEU A 384 -11.13 -9.99 25.29
N LEU A 385 -12.13 -9.17 24.99
CA LEU A 385 -11.98 -7.74 24.67
C LEU A 385 -12.07 -6.81 25.90
N GLY A 386 -12.45 -7.35 27.07
CA GLY A 386 -12.70 -6.54 28.26
C GLY A 386 -13.83 -5.53 28.02
N GLU A 387 -13.53 -4.24 28.16
CA GLU A 387 -14.45 -3.13 27.89
C GLU A 387 -14.30 -2.55 26.47
N THR A 388 -13.47 -3.16 25.63
CA THR A 388 -13.17 -2.65 24.29
C THR A 388 -14.33 -2.91 23.34
N GLN A 389 -14.89 -1.83 22.80
CA GLN A 389 -16.05 -1.87 21.89
C GLN A 389 -15.68 -1.54 20.43
N ALA A 390 -14.49 -0.97 20.19
CA ALA A 390 -14.04 -0.63 18.84
C ALA A 390 -12.50 -0.53 18.75
N PHE A 391 -12.00 -0.71 17.54
CA PHE A 391 -10.63 -0.43 17.14
C PHE A 391 -10.64 0.48 15.92
N GLY A 392 -10.27 1.75 16.10
CA GLY A 392 -10.47 2.75 15.05
C GLY A 392 -11.92 2.77 14.56
N PRO A 393 -12.19 2.67 13.25
CA PRO A 393 -13.56 2.63 12.73
C PRO A 393 -14.25 1.26 12.84
N ILE A 394 -13.57 0.23 13.37
CA ILE A 394 -14.06 -1.15 13.39
C ILE A 394 -14.71 -1.41 14.75
N ASN A 395 -16.03 -1.43 14.80
CA ASN A 395 -16.78 -1.85 15.98
C ASN A 395 -16.66 -3.37 16.16
N VAL A 396 -16.56 -3.80 17.40
CA VAL A 396 -16.43 -5.21 17.76
C VAL A 396 -17.44 -5.60 18.83
N SER A 397 -18.06 -6.76 18.64
CA SER A 397 -18.92 -7.39 19.64
C SER A 397 -18.50 -8.84 19.85
N GLU A 398 -18.37 -9.25 21.11
CA GLU A 398 -17.96 -10.58 21.52
C GLU A 398 -19.18 -11.41 21.94
N PHE A 399 -19.29 -12.61 21.39
CA PHE A 399 -20.37 -13.57 21.67
C PHE A 399 -19.79 -14.89 22.14
N CYS A 400 -20.48 -15.54 23.06
CA CYS A 400 -20.05 -16.81 23.62
C CYS A 400 -21.17 -17.82 23.83
N GLY A 401 -20.75 -19.08 23.84
CA GLY A 401 -21.60 -20.26 23.93
C GLY A 401 -21.38 -21.17 22.73
N GLU A 402 -21.38 -22.48 22.96
CA GLU A 402 -21.51 -23.43 21.85
C GLU A 402 -22.84 -23.19 21.12
N PRO A 403 -22.92 -23.43 19.80
CA PRO A 403 -24.22 -23.52 19.14
C PRO A 403 -25.04 -24.57 19.92
N SER A 404 -26.14 -24.13 20.53
CA SER A 404 -27.12 -25.03 21.14
C SER A 404 -27.62 -25.98 20.05
N GLY A 405 -27.05 -27.19 20.03
CA GLY A 405 -27.25 -28.19 18.99
C GLY A 405 -26.46 -29.46 19.29
N ASN A 406 -27.02 -30.27 20.19
CA ASN A 406 -26.65 -31.65 20.52
C ASN A 406 -25.29 -31.89 21.19
N GLN A 407 -25.38 -32.11 22.51
CA GLN A 407 -24.44 -32.89 23.30
C GLN A 407 -24.11 -34.22 22.58
N LEU A 408 -22.89 -34.35 22.08
CA LEU A 408 -22.24 -35.65 22.00
C LEU A 408 -21.21 -35.70 23.11
N PHE A 409 -21.65 -36.33 24.20
CA PHE A 409 -20.81 -36.77 25.31
C PHE A 409 -19.59 -37.53 24.78
N PHE A 410 -18.39 -36.98 24.93
CA PHE A 410 -17.20 -37.82 25.08
C PHE A 410 -16.93 -37.98 26.57
N ASN A 411 -17.38 -39.14 27.06
CA ASN A 411 -17.27 -39.57 28.43
C ASN A 411 -15.81 -39.62 28.91
N ARG A 412 -15.68 -39.40 30.21
CA ARG A 412 -14.50 -39.64 31.06
C ARG A 412 -13.70 -40.86 30.61
N VAL A 413 -12.38 -40.67 30.46
CA VAL A 413 -11.43 -41.78 30.46
C VAL A 413 -11.36 -42.31 31.90
N SER A 414 -12.16 -43.34 32.19
CA SER A 414 -11.90 -44.26 33.28
C SER A 414 -11.23 -45.49 32.68
N ALA A 415 -9.98 -45.73 33.10
CA ALA A 415 -9.24 -46.93 32.77
C ALA A 415 -9.93 -48.14 33.38
N THR A 416 -10.48 -49.02 32.54
CA THR A 416 -10.74 -50.43 32.89
C THR A 416 -10.57 -51.30 31.65
N THR A 417 -9.89 -52.41 31.88
CA THR A 417 -9.39 -53.41 30.94
C THR A 417 -10.47 -54.31 30.32
N ALA A 418 -10.11 -54.82 29.12
CA ALA A 418 -10.49 -56.10 28.48
C ALA A 418 -11.80 -56.15 27.65
N PRO A 419 -11.96 -57.12 26.72
CA PRO A 419 -11.02 -57.82 25.84
C PRO A 419 -11.47 -57.81 24.34
N ALA A 420 -10.75 -58.59 23.52
CA ALA A 420 -10.83 -58.74 22.06
C ALA A 420 -12.15 -59.32 21.49
N TRP A 421 -12.11 -59.68 20.19
CA TRP A 421 -13.13 -60.31 19.32
C TRP A 421 -14.07 -59.29 18.64
N GLY A 422 -14.25 -59.19 17.32
CA GLY A 422 -13.75 -59.89 16.14
C GLY A 422 -14.40 -59.30 14.87
N VAL A 423 -13.67 -59.33 13.77
CA VAL A 423 -14.04 -59.36 12.33
C VAL A 423 -15.43 -58.83 11.88
N GLY A 424 -15.43 -57.94 10.88
CA GLY A 424 -16.58 -57.72 10.00
C GLY A 424 -16.44 -56.56 9.02
N VAL A 425 -15.75 -56.79 7.89
CA VAL A 425 -15.67 -55.90 6.72
C VAL A 425 -17.02 -55.89 5.99
N GLY A 426 -17.47 -54.70 5.54
CA GLY A 426 -18.64 -54.55 4.68
C GLY A 426 -18.58 -53.25 3.87
N PHE A 427 -17.90 -53.30 2.72
CA PHE A 427 -17.91 -52.30 1.65
C PHE A 427 -19.30 -52.18 1.03
N LEU A 428 -19.78 -50.96 0.73
CA LEU A 428 -20.76 -50.71 -0.33
C LEU A 428 -20.42 -49.40 -1.06
N LEU A 429 -19.82 -49.58 -2.24
CA LEU A 429 -19.78 -48.61 -3.34
C LEU A 429 -21.14 -48.63 -4.04
N VAL A 430 -21.68 -47.45 -4.40
CA VAL A 430 -22.66 -47.32 -5.47
C VAL A 430 -22.17 -46.25 -6.43
N LEU A 431 -21.83 -46.72 -7.64
CA LEU A 431 -21.49 -45.97 -8.84
C LEU A 431 -22.67 -46.06 -9.82
N TRP A 432 -22.85 -44.98 -10.58
CA TRP A 432 -23.30 -44.86 -11.99
C TRP A 432 -24.12 -43.58 -12.14
N GLY A 433 -23.82 -42.64 -13.05
CA GLY A 433 -23.50 -42.73 -14.50
C GLY A 433 -24.58 -41.87 -15.20
N ASP A 434 -24.38 -41.02 -16.21
CA ASP A 434 -23.40 -40.92 -17.28
C ASP A 434 -23.27 -39.46 -17.80
N LEU A 435 -22.20 -39.22 -18.57
CA LEU A 435 -21.83 -38.03 -19.35
C LEU A 435 -22.85 -37.67 -20.47
N PRO A 436 -22.73 -36.51 -21.17
CA PRO A 436 -21.98 -35.28 -20.88
C PRO A 436 -22.85 -34.10 -20.38
#